data_AF-A0A5E4K8Y4-F1
#
_entry.id   AF-A0A5E4K8Y4-F1
#
_cell.length_a   1.000
_cell.length_b   1.000
_cell.length_c   1.000
_cell.angle_alpha   90.00
_cell.angle_beta   90.00
_cell.angle_gamma   90.00
#
_symmetry.space_group_name_H-M   'P 1'
#
loop_
_entity.id
_entity.type
_entity.pdbx_description
1 polymer ?
#
loop_
_entity_poly.entity_id
_entity_poly.type
_entity_poly.pdbx_seq_one_letter_code
_entity_poly.pdbx_strand_id
1 'polypeptide(L)'
;MEHVNIKDKKYSLDTLKLLTGMQELEIKKIPQNVLVIAEAVEGPDKLPYLLETIKSLEIDDMDKFRYVLLRVQVDSELHMNDDIEKYHKRLYVSQVIEKILYGELFFEAGKDEDNEDDD
;
A
#
# COMPACT_ATOMS: atom_id res chain seq x y z
N MET A 1 -9.54 -17.20 4.42
CA MET A 1 -9.51 -15.73 4.55
C MET A 1 -10.94 -15.23 4.55
N GLU A 2 -11.27 -14.42 5.54
CA GLU A 2 -12.57 -13.75 5.64
C GLU A 2 -12.63 -12.55 4.69
N HIS A 3 -13.81 -12.26 4.16
CA HIS A 3 -14.00 -11.21 3.18
C HIS A 3 -15.24 -10.39 3.48
N VAL A 4 -15.24 -9.17 2.95
CA VAL A 4 -16.38 -8.25 2.99
C VAL A 4 -16.66 -7.70 1.60
N ASN A 5 -17.94 -7.45 1.30
CA ASN A 5 -18.33 -6.78 0.06
C ASN A 5 -18.56 -5.29 0.35
N ILE A 6 -17.87 -4.43 -0.39
CA ILE A 6 -18.00 -2.97 -0.31
C ILE A 6 -18.16 -2.46 -1.74
N LYS A 7 -19.26 -1.76 -2.05
CA LYS A 7 -19.54 -1.21 -3.39
C LYS A 7 -19.36 -2.26 -4.50
N ASP A 8 -19.96 -3.43 -4.31
CA ASP A 8 -19.94 -4.58 -5.25
C ASP A 8 -18.55 -5.20 -5.51
N LYS A 9 -17.53 -4.82 -4.74
CA LYS A 9 -16.21 -5.44 -4.76
C LYS A 9 -15.96 -6.22 -3.48
N LYS A 10 -15.28 -7.35 -3.62
CA LYS A 10 -14.89 -8.24 -2.52
C LYS A 10 -13.49 -7.88 -2.05
N TYR A 11 -13.31 -7.71 -0.75
CA TYR A 11 -12.05 -7.36 -0.11
C TYR A 11 -11.72 -8.35 1.00
N SER A 12 -10.43 -8.68 1.17
CA SER A 12 -9.93 -9.44 2.32
C SER A 12 -9.96 -8.58 3.57
N LEU A 13 -10.52 -9.13 4.66
CA LEU A 13 -10.49 -8.44 5.95
C LEU A 13 -9.06 -8.24 6.46
N ASP A 14 -8.16 -9.20 6.21
CA ASP A 14 -6.77 -9.11 6.65
C ASP A 14 -6.03 -7.99 5.93
N THR A 15 -6.27 -7.82 4.63
CA THR A 15 -5.73 -6.70 3.86
C THR A 15 -6.25 -5.36 4.37
N LEU A 16 -7.56 -5.26 4.63
CA LEU A 16 -8.14 -4.02 5.14
C LEU A 16 -7.61 -3.67 6.54
N LYS A 17 -7.45 -4.66 7.43
CA LYS A 17 -6.82 -4.48 8.75
C LYS A 17 -5.40 -3.98 8.62
N LEU A 18 -4.62 -4.60 7.73
CA LEU A 18 -3.25 -4.21 7.46
C LEU A 18 -3.16 -2.76 6.98
N LEU A 19 -3.93 -2.40 5.95
CA LEU A 19 -3.87 -1.07 5.34
C LEU A 19 -4.31 0.04 6.29
N THR A 20 -5.35 -0.22 7.08
CA THR A 20 -5.86 0.73 8.09
C THR A 20 -5.00 0.76 9.36
N GLY A 21 -4.20 -0.28 9.61
CA GLY A 21 -3.49 -0.47 10.87
C GLY A 21 -4.41 -0.77 12.05
N MET A 22 -5.64 -1.23 11.81
CA MET A 22 -6.66 -1.48 12.82
C MET A 22 -6.93 -2.98 12.97
N GLN A 23 -7.00 -3.48 14.20
CA GLN A 23 -7.37 -4.88 14.47
C GLN A 23 -8.88 -5.11 14.32
N GLU A 24 -9.68 -4.10 14.67
CA GLU A 24 -11.13 -4.07 14.51
C GLU A 24 -11.52 -3.05 13.45
N LEU A 25 -12.33 -3.47 12.48
CA LEU A 25 -12.70 -2.64 11.32
C LEU A 25 -14.11 -2.11 11.43
N GLU A 26 -14.24 -0.79 11.33
CA GLU A 26 -15.51 -0.15 11.00
C GLU A 26 -15.62 -0.02 9.47
N ILE A 27 -16.13 -1.07 8.81
CA ILE A 27 -16.18 -1.19 7.33
C ILE A 27 -16.72 0.07 6.63
N LYS A 28 -17.74 0.72 7.20
CA LYS A 28 -18.36 1.93 6.62
C LYS A 28 -17.47 3.17 6.66
N LYS A 29 -16.41 3.17 7.47
CA LYS A 29 -15.48 4.30 7.64
C LYS A 29 -14.20 4.13 6.83
N ILE A 30 -14.01 3.02 6.12
CA ILE A 30 -12.81 2.80 5.33
C ILE A 30 -12.84 3.75 4.12
N PRO A 31 -11.84 4.64 3.97
CA PRO A 31 -11.85 5.65 2.91
C PRO A 31 -11.61 5.01 1.53
N GLN A 32 -12.11 5.67 0.49
CA GLN A 32 -12.04 5.15 -0.88
C GLN A 32 -10.60 4.95 -1.36
N ASN A 33 -9.68 5.85 -0.99
CA ASN A 33 -8.27 5.73 -1.33
C ASN A 33 -7.65 4.42 -0.80
N VAL A 34 -7.95 4.02 0.44
CA VAL A 34 -7.52 2.74 1.02
C VAL A 34 -8.13 1.54 0.26
N LEU A 35 -9.40 1.62 -0.16
CA LEU A 35 -10.03 0.55 -0.94
C LEU A 35 -9.38 0.35 -2.32
N VAL A 36 -8.91 1.43 -2.96
CA VAL A 36 -8.14 1.34 -4.22
C VAL A 36 -6.80 0.67 -3.99
N ILE A 37 -6.10 1.00 -2.89
CA ILE A 37 -4.84 0.32 -2.54
C ILE A 37 -5.09 -1.16 -2.25
N ALA A 38 -6.15 -1.50 -1.53
CA ALA A 38 -6.53 -2.89 -1.27
C ALA A 38 -6.70 -3.69 -2.56
N GLU A 39 -7.35 -3.11 -3.57
CA GLU A 39 -7.52 -3.77 -4.87
C GLU A 39 -6.19 -4.03 -5.58
N ALA A 40 -5.27 -3.06 -5.55
CA ALA A 40 -3.95 -3.22 -6.15
C ALA A 40 -3.10 -4.27 -5.42
N VAL A 41 -3.16 -4.31 -4.09
CA VAL A 41 -2.38 -5.25 -3.26
C VAL A 41 -2.93 -6.67 -3.36
N GLU A 42 -4.25 -6.85 -3.39
CA GLU A 42 -4.87 -8.18 -3.53
C GLU A 42 -4.77 -8.73 -4.95
N GLY A 43 -4.76 -7.85 -5.96
CA GLY A 43 -4.57 -8.21 -7.36
C GLY A 43 -3.42 -7.44 -7.99
N PRO A 44 -2.15 -7.82 -7.74
CA PRO A 44 -0.98 -7.10 -8.27
C PRO A 44 -1.01 -6.86 -9.78
N ASP A 45 -1.53 -7.80 -10.56
CA ASP A 45 -1.65 -7.70 -12.02
C ASP A 45 -2.62 -6.60 -12.48
N LYS A 46 -3.44 -6.07 -11.57
CA LYS A 46 -4.34 -4.93 -11.84
C LYS A 46 -3.62 -3.59 -11.78
N LEU A 47 -2.44 -3.52 -11.16
CA LEU A 47 -1.72 -2.26 -10.95
C LEU A 47 -1.60 -1.40 -12.21
N PRO A 48 -1.24 -1.93 -13.40
CA PRO A 48 -1.14 -1.13 -14.62
C PRO A 48 -2.43 -0.38 -14.98
N TYR A 49 -3.59 -0.97 -14.69
CA TYR A 49 -4.90 -0.38 -14.97
C TYR A 49 -5.36 0.60 -13.88
N LEU A 50 -4.73 0.54 -12.70
CA LEU A 50 -5.06 1.39 -11.56
C LEU A 50 -4.17 2.64 -11.46
N LEU A 51 -3.12 2.76 -12.27
CA LEU A 51 -2.13 3.84 -12.17
C LEU A 51 -2.77 5.24 -12.19
N GLU A 52 -3.64 5.51 -13.16
CA GLU A 52 -4.34 6.80 -13.28
C GLU A 52 -5.30 7.05 -12.11
N THR A 53 -5.99 5.99 -11.66
CA THR A 53 -6.89 6.06 -10.49
C THR A 53 -6.11 6.37 -9.23
N ILE A 54 -4.94 5.75 -9.05
CA ILE A 54 -4.04 5.94 -7.92
C ILE A 54 -3.49 7.36 -7.93
N LYS A 55 -3.02 7.86 -9.08
CA LYS A 55 -2.47 9.22 -9.20
C LYS A 55 -3.50 10.32 -8.95
N SER A 56 -4.79 10.02 -9.15
CA SER A 56 -5.91 10.94 -8.95
C SER A 56 -6.63 10.75 -7.61
N LEU A 57 -6.09 9.94 -6.70
CA LEU A 57 -6.69 9.75 -5.37
C LEU A 57 -6.74 11.06 -4.58
N GLU A 58 -7.92 11.38 -4.06
CA GLU A 58 -8.07 12.41 -3.03
C GLU A 58 -7.54 11.85 -1.70
N ILE A 59 -6.49 12.49 -1.19
CA ILE A 59 -5.79 12.11 0.04
C ILE A 59 -5.65 13.38 0.88
N ASP A 60 -6.36 13.42 2.01
CA ASP A 60 -6.39 14.59 2.90
C ASP A 60 -5.04 14.84 3.59
N ASP A 61 -4.35 13.76 3.96
CA ASP A 61 -3.09 13.76 4.69
C ASP A 61 -2.13 12.76 4.03
N MET A 62 -1.25 13.30 3.17
CA MET A 62 -0.29 12.52 2.39
C MET A 62 0.71 11.81 3.31
N ASP A 63 1.25 12.47 4.32
CA ASP A 63 2.24 11.87 5.22
C ASP A 63 1.64 10.68 5.97
N LYS A 64 0.42 10.84 6.48
CA LYS A 64 -0.30 9.75 7.13
C LYS A 64 -0.67 8.63 6.16
N PHE A 65 -1.03 8.96 4.92
CA PHE A 65 -1.38 7.97 3.91
C PHE A 65 -0.17 7.13 3.48
N ARG A 66 1.05 7.67 3.54
CA ARG A 66 2.28 6.92 3.23
C ARG A 66 2.42 5.67 4.09
N TYR A 67 1.96 5.70 5.35
CA TYR A 67 1.94 4.53 6.22
C TYR A 67 1.05 3.38 5.73
N VAL A 68 0.03 3.65 4.91
CA VAL A 68 -0.79 2.60 4.29
C VAL A 68 0.09 1.71 3.42
N LEU A 69 1.00 2.30 2.64
CA LEU A 69 1.92 1.60 1.76
C LEU A 69 3.06 0.95 2.55
N LEU A 70 3.61 1.68 3.53
CA LEU A 70 4.68 1.19 4.39
C LEU A 70 4.28 -0.11 5.12
N ARG A 71 3.04 -0.20 5.62
CA ARG A 71 2.53 -1.42 6.26
C ARG A 71 2.54 -2.62 5.31
N VAL A 72 2.23 -2.42 4.02
CA VAL A 72 2.28 -3.49 3.01
C VAL A 72 3.72 -3.93 2.75
N GLN A 73 4.65 -2.98 2.69
CA GLN A 73 6.08 -3.30 2.50
C GLN A 73 6.60 -4.14 3.67
N VAL A 74 6.39 -3.68 4.90
CA VAL A 74 6.81 -4.40 6.12
C VAL A 74 6.14 -5.77 6.21
N ASP A 75 4.83 -5.88 5.98
CA ASP A 75 4.12 -7.16 5.96
C ASP A 75 4.69 -8.12 4.92
N SER A 76 5.05 -7.60 3.74
CA SER A 76 5.60 -8.42 2.66
C SER A 76 7.00 -8.91 2.96
N GLU A 77 7.85 -8.09 3.57
CA GLU A 77 9.19 -8.50 3.98
C GLU A 77 9.15 -9.53 5.11
N LEU A 78 8.29 -9.35 6.12
CA LEU A 78 8.16 -10.27 7.26
C LEU A 78 7.72 -11.68 6.83
N HIS A 79 6.83 -11.76 5.83
CA HIS A 79 6.26 -13.03 5.39
C HIS A 79 6.84 -13.53 4.06
N MET A 80 7.91 -12.90 3.54
CA MET A 80 8.49 -13.23 2.23
C MET A 80 8.80 -14.72 2.08
N ASN A 81 9.31 -15.35 3.13
CA ASN A 81 9.68 -16.77 3.12
C ASN A 81 8.47 -17.72 3.13
N ASP A 82 7.28 -17.23 3.53
CA ASP A 82 6.06 -18.05 3.55
C ASP A 82 5.51 -18.26 2.14
N ASP A 83 5.61 -17.23 1.30
CA ASP A 83 5.16 -17.25 -0.10
C ASP A 83 5.89 -16.15 -0.90
N ILE A 84 7.07 -16.51 -1.40
CA ILE A 84 7.97 -15.57 -2.08
C ILE A 84 7.26 -14.87 -3.25
N GLU A 85 6.53 -15.62 -4.08
CA GLU A 85 5.88 -15.04 -5.26
C GLU A 85 4.82 -14.02 -4.85
N LYS A 86 3.94 -14.39 -3.92
CA LYS A 86 2.85 -13.52 -3.44
C LYS A 86 3.40 -12.26 -2.80
N TYR A 87 4.32 -12.38 -1.85
CA TYR A 87 4.79 -11.24 -1.07
C TYR A 87 5.75 -10.36 -1.87
N HIS A 88 6.55 -10.91 -2.79
CA HIS A 88 7.34 -10.10 -3.71
C HIS A 88 6.47 -9.23 -4.61
N LYS A 89 5.36 -9.77 -5.16
CA LYS A 89 4.40 -8.97 -5.94
C LYS A 89 3.74 -7.87 -5.10
N ARG A 90 3.33 -8.17 -3.86
CA ARG A 90 2.74 -7.18 -2.94
C ARG A 90 3.73 -6.07 -2.59
N LEU A 91 4.98 -6.42 -2.31
CA LEU A 91 6.06 -5.48 -2.05
C LEU A 91 6.25 -4.54 -3.25
N TYR A 92 6.43 -5.10 -4.45
CA TYR A 92 6.58 -4.33 -5.69
C TYR A 92 5.42 -3.35 -5.90
N VAL A 93 4.17 -3.82 -5.76
CA VAL A 93 2.99 -2.95 -5.91
C VAL A 93 3.04 -1.77 -4.96
N SER A 94 3.29 -2.02 -3.67
CA SER A 94 3.31 -0.96 -2.67
C SER A 94 4.41 0.07 -2.91
N GLN A 95 5.60 -0.37 -3.36
CA GLN A 95 6.72 0.51 -3.70
C GLN A 95 6.45 1.35 -4.95
N VAL A 96 5.85 0.75 -6.00
CA VAL A 96 5.49 1.50 -7.22
C VAL A 96 4.44 2.56 -6.91
N ILE A 97 3.41 2.21 -6.14
CA ILE A 97 2.39 3.18 -5.71
C ILE A 97 3.02 4.30 -4.91
N GLU A 98 3.94 3.99 -4.02
CA GLU A 98 4.64 4.99 -3.23
C GLU A 98 5.44 5.94 -4.13
N LYS A 99 6.22 5.42 -5.08
CA LYS A 99 6.96 6.24 -6.05
C LYS A 99 6.03 7.13 -6.89
N ILE A 100 4.84 6.66 -7.25
CA ILE A 100 3.86 7.45 -8.01
C ILE A 100 3.31 8.63 -7.20
N LEU A 101 3.07 8.41 -5.90
CA LEU A 101 2.45 9.40 -5.01
C LEU A 101 3.46 10.36 -4.38
N TYR A 102 4.66 9.88 -4.03
CA TYR A 102 5.66 10.62 -3.24
C TYR A 102 6.97 10.87 -4.00
N GLY A 103 7.22 10.19 -5.13
CA GLY A 103 8.46 10.30 -5.90
C GLY A 103 9.60 9.40 -5.43
N GLU A 104 9.54 8.89 -4.20
CA GLU A 104 10.60 8.11 -3.54
C GLU A 104 10.02 7.10 -2.53
N LEU A 105 10.82 6.11 -2.12
CA LEU A 105 10.43 5.19 -1.05
C LEU A 105 10.80 5.74 0.32
N PHE A 106 9.96 5.47 1.32
CA PHE A 106 10.19 5.93 2.70
C PHE A 106 11.53 5.45 3.25
N PHE A 107 11.92 4.21 2.93
CA PHE A 107 13.20 3.63 3.35
C PHE A 107 14.41 4.07 2.50
N GLU A 108 14.19 4.73 1.36
CA GLU A 108 15.26 5.28 0.51
C GLU A 108 15.56 6.74 0.87
N ALA A 109 14.56 7.50 1.37
CA ALA A 109 14.64 8.93 1.68
C ALA A 109 15.74 9.35 2.68
N GLY A 110 16.32 8.41 3.44
CA GLY A 110 17.41 8.67 4.38
C GLY A 110 18.82 8.44 3.82
N LYS A 111 18.98 8.06 2.54
CA LYS A 111 20.31 7.76 1.95
C LYS A 111 20.92 8.91 1.16
N ASP A 112 20.13 9.90 0.78
CA ASP A 112 20.60 11.00 -0.07
C ASP A 112 21.08 12.21 0.75
N GLU A 113 20.72 12.33 2.03
CA GLU A 113 21.21 13.42 2.92
C GLU A 113 22.65 13.19 3.43
N ASP A 114 23.23 11.99 3.26
CA ASP A 114 24.58 11.66 3.74
C ASP A 114 25.70 11.96 2.71
N ASN A 115 25.40 12.59 1.57
CA ASN A 115 26.38 12.86 0.49
C ASN A 115 26.66 14.35 0.19
N GLU A 116 26.25 15.29 1.06
CA GLU A 116 26.46 16.74 0.82
C GLU A 116 27.61 17.40 1.61
N ASP A 117 28.44 16.65 2.36
CA ASP A 117 29.55 17.24 3.15
C ASP A 117 30.93 16.58 2.89
N ASP A 118 31.39 16.53 1.65
CA ASP A 118 32.81 16.28 1.32
C ASP A 118 33.29 17.27 0.23
N ASP A 119 33.42 18.55 0.59
CA ASP A 119 34.20 19.59 -0.13
C ASP A 119 35.40 20.06 0.71
#